data_AF-A0A9P8RR04-F1
#
_entry.id   AF-A0A9P8RR04-F1
#
_cell.length_a   1.000
_cell.length_b   1.000
_cell.length_c   1.000
_cell.angle_alpha   90.00
_cell.angle_beta   90.00
_cell.angle_gamma   90.00
#
_symmetry.space_group_name_H-M   'P 1'
#
loop_
_entity.id
_entity.type
_entity.pdbx_description
1 polymer ?
#
loop_
_entity_poly.entity_id
_entity_poly.type
_entity_poly.pdbx_seq_one_letter_code
_entity_poly.pdbx_strand_id
1 'polypeptide(L)'
;MGTGWPQLRQQARSLETQTENLFHTYSQFATLSKIPPKPSESEERIESQLQDILQRRETLISQLARLLDSESTLTSSALKQNNLSRHREILHDHRRELHRLKTTISDARARANLLSTVRSDIDAYHSNNPAAAEAEYMLDERRRIDNSNNMADSVLSQAYAVNESFGVQREMLANVNRRIVGAA
;
A
#
# COMPACT_ATOMS: atom_id res chain seq x y z
N MET A 1 29.49 34.94 12.60
CA MET A 1 30.29 33.85 12.01
C MET A 1 29.39 33.13 11.01
N GLY A 2 29.67 33.24 9.71
CA GLY A 2 28.81 32.66 8.68
C GLY A 2 28.88 31.14 8.73
N THR A 3 27.71 30.48 8.80
CA THR A 3 27.57 29.03 8.61
C THR A 3 28.06 28.68 7.21
N GLY A 4 29.15 27.91 7.13
CA GLY A 4 29.77 27.56 5.85
C GLY A 4 28.92 26.59 5.04
N TRP A 5 29.11 26.59 3.71
CA TRP A 5 28.42 25.67 2.79
C TRP A 5 28.40 24.20 3.24
N PRO A 6 29.51 23.59 3.72
CA PRO A 6 29.51 22.19 4.15
C PRO A 6 28.53 21.92 5.30
N GLN A 7 28.40 22.86 6.23
CA GLN A 7 27.53 22.74 7.40
C GLN A 7 26.05 22.83 6.99
N LEU A 8 25.68 23.81 6.15
CA LEU A 8 24.31 23.94 5.63
C LEU A 8 23.91 22.72 4.79
N ARG A 9 24.82 22.19 3.98
CA ARG A 9 24.57 20.96 3.21
C ARG A 9 24.34 19.75 4.13
N GLN A 10 25.16 19.59 5.17
CA GLN A 10 24.98 18.50 6.13
C GLN A 10 23.63 18.62 6.85
N GLN A 11 23.24 19.84 7.24
CA GLN A 11 21.93 20.11 7.82
C GLN A 11 20.79 19.75 6.85
N ALA A 12 20.92 20.07 5.56
CA ALA A 12 19.91 19.76 4.55
C ALA A 12 19.69 18.24 4.42
N ARG A 13 20.79 17.46 4.39
CA ARG A 13 20.73 16.00 4.37
C ARG A 13 20.11 15.41 5.64
N SER A 14 20.41 15.98 6.81
CA SER A 14 19.79 15.54 8.06
C SER A 14 18.28 15.78 8.06
N LEU A 15 17.83 16.95 7.60
CA LEU A 15 16.41 17.26 7.48
C LEU A 15 15.71 16.38 6.43
N GLU A 16 16.41 16.01 5.35
CA GLU A 16 15.92 15.04 4.36
C GLU A 16 15.61 13.68 5.00
N THR A 17 16.59 13.08 5.70
CA THR A 17 16.39 11.81 6.39
C THR A 17 15.28 11.88 7.44
N GLN A 18 15.20 12.98 8.19
CA GLN A 18 14.09 13.19 9.12
C GLN A 18 12.73 13.27 8.41
N THR A 19 12.67 13.89 7.24
CA THR A 19 11.45 13.97 6.43
C THR A 19 11.04 12.59 5.94
N GLU A 20 11.98 11.76 5.47
CA GLU A 20 11.72 10.39 5.03
C GLU A 20 11.17 9.52 6.17
N ASN A 21 11.72 9.64 7.37
CA ASN A 21 11.21 8.93 8.55
C ASN A 21 9.77 9.34 8.89
N LEU A 22 9.46 10.64 8.83
CA LEU A 22 8.09 11.12 9.03
C LEU A 22 7.14 10.61 7.95
N PHE A 23 7.57 10.57 6.69
CA PHE A 23 6.76 9.96 5.62
C PHE A 23 6.52 8.47 5.83
N HIS A 24 7.52 7.73 6.31
CA HIS A 24 7.35 6.32 6.62
C HIS A 24 6.22 6.14 7.64
N THR A 25 6.25 6.88 8.75
CA THR A 25 5.17 6.83 9.76
C THR A 25 3.84 7.34 9.20
N TYR A 26 3.81 8.44 8.45
CA TYR A 26 2.58 9.01 7.90
C TYR A 26 1.89 8.07 6.90
N SER A 27 2.67 7.37 6.08
CA SER A 27 2.15 6.41 5.10
C SER A 27 1.43 5.22 5.74
N GLN A 28 1.76 4.87 6.99
CA GLN A 28 1.10 3.79 7.71
C GLN A 28 -0.40 4.10 7.91
N PHE A 29 -0.79 5.37 8.08
CA PHE A 29 -2.19 5.76 8.20
C PHE A 29 -3.00 5.46 6.92
N ALA A 30 -2.38 5.52 5.75
CA ALA A 30 -3.03 5.16 4.48
C ALA A 30 -3.30 3.66 4.33
N THR A 31 -2.54 2.81 5.05
CA THR A 31 -2.65 1.35 4.99
C THR A 31 -3.54 0.74 6.08
N LEU A 32 -4.11 1.55 6.97
CA LEU A 32 -4.95 1.05 8.06
C LEU A 32 -6.22 0.40 7.51
N SER A 33 -6.43 -0.89 7.81
CA SER A 33 -7.63 -1.65 7.40
C SER A 33 -8.92 -1.05 7.97
N LYS A 34 -8.84 -0.36 9.10
CA LYS A 34 -9.93 0.38 9.73
C LYS A 34 -9.46 1.81 9.99
N ILE A 35 -9.64 2.69 9.01
CA ILE A 35 -9.37 4.10 9.19
C ILE A 35 -10.44 4.72 10.10
N PRO A 36 -10.04 5.48 11.14
CA PRO A 36 -10.97 6.20 11.96
C PRO A 36 -11.67 7.31 11.15
N PRO A 37 -12.95 7.62 11.45
CA PRO A 37 -13.74 8.61 10.72
C PRO A 37 -13.22 10.04 10.89
N LYS A 38 -12.38 10.27 11.89
CA LYS A 38 -11.64 11.52 12.12
C LYS A 38 -10.15 11.22 12.18
N PRO A 39 -9.29 12.16 11.75
CA PRO A 39 -7.85 12.07 11.96
C PRO A 39 -7.53 11.81 13.44
N SER A 40 -6.57 10.94 13.71
CA SER A 40 -6.06 10.80 15.07
C SER A 40 -5.15 11.98 15.42
N GLU A 41 -5.02 12.30 16.71
CA GLU A 41 -4.08 13.33 17.16
C GLU A 41 -2.64 13.06 16.69
N SER A 42 -2.27 11.77 16.61
CA SER A 42 -0.99 11.35 16.04
C SER A 42 -0.84 11.65 14.55
N GLU A 43 -1.89 11.46 13.75
CA GLU A 43 -1.92 11.77 12.31
C GLU A 43 -1.76 13.27 12.08
N GLU A 44 -2.55 14.09 12.79
CA GLU A 44 -2.50 15.55 12.70
C GLU A 44 -1.14 16.09 13.14
N ARG A 45 -0.58 15.53 14.22
CA ARG A 45 0.75 15.90 14.71
C ARG A 45 1.84 15.58 13.68
N ILE A 46 1.82 14.38 13.10
CA ILE A 46 2.82 13.98 12.09
C ILE A 46 2.66 14.81 10.82
N GLU A 47 1.44 15.12 10.41
CA GLU A 47 1.18 15.99 9.27
C GLU A 47 1.73 17.41 9.51
N SER A 48 1.48 17.98 10.69
CA SER A 48 2.03 19.28 11.08
C SER A 48 3.57 19.26 11.08
N GLN A 49 4.17 18.19 11.61
CA GLN A 49 5.63 18.01 11.60
C GLN A 49 6.19 17.92 10.17
N LEU A 50 5.49 17.25 9.26
CA LEU A 50 5.84 17.19 7.84
C LEU A 50 5.77 18.57 7.18
N GLN A 51 4.72 19.36 7.46
CA GLN A 51 4.62 20.72 6.92
C GLN A 51 5.76 21.61 7.46
N ASP A 52 6.01 21.56 8.76
CA ASP A 52 7.07 22.34 9.41
C ASP A 52 8.46 21.98 8.87
N ILE A 53 8.78 20.69 8.74
CA ILE A 53 10.10 20.27 8.26
C ILE A 53 10.31 20.64 6.78
N LEU A 54 9.27 20.56 5.95
CA LEU A 54 9.34 21.00 4.55
C LEU A 54 9.57 22.50 4.46
N GLN A 55 8.94 23.30 5.31
CA GLN A 55 9.19 24.75 5.39
C GLN A 55 10.62 25.07 5.84
N ARG A 56 11.12 24.35 6.85
CA ARG A 56 12.52 24.47 7.30
C ARG A 56 13.50 24.09 6.19
N ARG A 57 13.22 23.04 5.42
CA ARG A 57 14.05 22.66 4.26
C ARG A 57 14.05 23.72 3.17
N GLU A 58 12.91 24.32 2.88
CA GLU A 58 12.83 25.43 1.91
C GLU A 58 13.69 26.61 2.33
N THR A 59 13.55 27.07 3.57
CA THR A 59 14.36 28.20 4.09
C THR A 59 15.86 27.90 4.05
N LEU A 60 16.27 26.67 4.37
CA LEU A 60 17.67 26.23 4.29
C LEU A 60 18.18 26.17 2.84
N ILE A 61 17.37 25.67 1.90
CA ILE A 61 17.69 25.67 0.47
C ILE A 61 17.84 27.10 -0.06
N SER A 62 17.00 28.04 0.37
CA SER A 62 17.15 29.46 0.05
C SER A 62 18.41 30.09 0.66
N GLN A 63 18.88 29.61 1.82
CA GLN A 63 20.18 30.02 2.38
C GLN A 63 21.35 29.48 1.57
N LEU A 64 21.31 28.20 1.18
CA LEU A 64 22.31 27.60 0.29
C LEU A 64 22.38 28.34 -1.05
N ALA A 65 21.24 28.67 -1.65
CA ALA A 65 21.18 29.45 -2.88
C ALA A 65 21.88 30.81 -2.73
N ARG A 66 21.53 31.59 -1.69
CA ARG A 66 22.14 32.90 -1.43
C ARG A 66 23.65 32.81 -1.18
N LEU A 67 24.11 31.77 -0.49
CA LEU A 67 25.55 31.56 -0.26
C LEU A 67 26.26 31.30 -1.60
N LEU A 68 25.68 30.48 -2.48
CA LEU A 68 26.23 30.22 -3.82
C LEU A 68 26.26 31.49 -4.70
N ASP A 69 25.21 32.30 -4.64
CA ASP A 69 25.12 33.56 -5.40
C ASP A 69 26.12 34.61 -4.90
N SER A 70 26.52 34.55 -3.63
CA SER A 70 27.52 35.43 -3.02
C SER A 70 28.98 35.03 -3.30
N GLU A 71 29.22 33.81 -3.79
CA GLU A 71 30.54 33.37 -4.23
C GLU A 71 30.84 33.95 -5.62
N SER A 72 32.10 34.33 -5.87
CA SER A 72 32.48 34.80 -7.22
C SER A 72 32.19 33.73 -8.26
N THR A 73 31.75 34.11 -9.46
CA THR A 73 31.43 33.17 -10.55
C THR A 73 32.64 32.29 -10.92
N LEU A 74 33.87 32.77 -10.68
CA LEU A 74 35.11 32.02 -10.87
C LEU A 74 35.37 30.95 -9.80
N THR A 75 34.76 31.08 -8.62
CA THR A 75 34.89 30.12 -7.49
C THR A 75 33.64 29.27 -7.29
N SER A 76 32.55 29.56 -8.01
CA SER A 76 31.30 28.83 -7.92
C SER A 76 31.46 27.43 -8.52
N SER A 77 31.36 26.41 -7.66
CA SER A 77 31.58 25.02 -8.05
C SER A 77 30.34 24.42 -8.70
N ALA A 78 30.49 23.82 -9.89
CA ALA A 78 29.42 23.05 -10.55
C ALA A 78 28.82 21.96 -9.64
N LEU A 79 29.61 21.39 -8.72
CA LEU A 79 29.13 20.45 -7.72
C LEU A 79 28.16 21.11 -6.74
N LYS A 80 28.43 22.35 -6.28
CA LYS A 80 27.53 23.08 -5.37
C LYS A 80 26.20 23.37 -6.05
N GLN A 81 26.24 23.80 -7.32
CA GLN A 81 25.05 24.01 -8.14
C GLN A 81 24.21 22.72 -8.28
N ASN A 82 24.86 21.59 -8.60
CA ASN A 82 24.17 20.31 -8.74
C ASN A 82 23.53 19.84 -7.41
N ASN A 83 24.24 19.97 -6.28
CA ASN A 83 23.68 19.65 -4.97
C ASN A 83 22.45 20.52 -4.66
N LEU A 84 22.50 21.82 -4.95
CA LEU A 84 21.37 22.73 -4.74
C LEU A 84 20.16 22.34 -5.60
N SER A 85 20.38 22.04 -6.88
CA SER A 85 19.32 21.55 -7.77
C SER A 85 18.69 20.26 -7.24
N ARG A 86 19.51 19.30 -6.77
CA ARG A 86 19.02 18.05 -6.19
C ARG A 86 18.19 18.27 -4.93
N HIS A 87 18.61 19.16 -4.03
CA HIS A 87 17.82 19.49 -2.84
C HIS A 87 16.45 20.12 -3.19
N ARG A 88 16.39 20.95 -4.23
CA ARG A 88 15.13 21.53 -4.73
C ARG A 88 14.20 20.47 -5.31
N GLU A 89 14.72 19.56 -6.11
CA GLU A 89 13.98 18.44 -6.69
C GLU A 89 13.38 17.56 -5.60
N ILE A 90 14.20 17.09 -4.65
CA ILE A 90 13.73 16.24 -3.54
C ILE A 90 12.68 16.97 -2.69
N LEU A 91 12.85 18.27 -2.42
CA LEU A 91 11.83 19.05 -1.70
C LEU A 91 10.50 19.09 -2.46
N HIS A 92 10.55 19.31 -3.77
CA HIS A 92 9.37 19.35 -4.62
C HIS A 92 8.66 17.99 -4.68
N ASP A 93 9.42 16.90 -4.82
CA ASP A 93 8.91 15.53 -4.79
C ASP A 93 8.22 15.22 -3.45
N HIS A 94 8.86 15.59 -2.33
CA HIS A 94 8.30 15.39 -0.99
C HIS A 94 7.00 16.19 -0.79
N ARG A 95 6.88 17.41 -1.35
CA ARG A 95 5.63 18.17 -1.30
C ARG A 95 4.50 17.48 -2.06
N ARG A 96 4.79 16.92 -3.24
CA ARG A 96 3.81 16.14 -4.00
C ARG A 96 3.41 14.87 -3.26
N GLU A 97 4.37 14.18 -2.64
CA GLU A 97 4.07 12.97 -1.87
C GLU A 97 3.18 13.27 -0.66
N LEU A 98 3.42 14.36 0.07
CA LEU A 98 2.53 14.77 1.16
C LEU A 98 1.09 15.00 0.65
N HIS A 99 0.94 15.71 -0.46
CA HIS A 99 -0.38 15.91 -1.06
C HIS A 99 -1.05 14.58 -1.47
N ARG A 100 -0.29 13.68 -2.11
CA ARG A 100 -0.77 12.36 -2.53
C ARG A 100 -1.24 11.52 -1.33
N LEU A 101 -0.45 11.47 -0.25
CA LEU A 101 -0.79 10.73 0.96
C LEU A 101 -2.05 11.30 1.64
N LYS A 102 -2.16 12.64 1.75
CA LYS A 102 -3.37 13.30 2.28
C LYS A 102 -4.62 12.91 1.51
N THR A 103 -4.57 12.98 0.18
CA THR A 103 -5.70 12.58 -0.67
C THR A 103 -6.03 11.10 -0.49
N THR A 104 -5.02 10.23 -0.48
CA THR A 104 -5.21 8.77 -0.30
C THR A 104 -5.88 8.45 1.04
N ILE A 105 -5.46 9.10 2.13
CA ILE A 105 -6.04 8.92 3.47
C ILE A 105 -7.48 9.43 3.50
N SER A 106 -7.73 10.62 2.93
CA SER A 106 -9.07 11.20 2.84
C SER A 106 -10.03 10.31 2.04
N ASP A 107 -9.60 9.78 0.91
CA ASP A 107 -10.41 8.91 0.05
C ASP A 107 -10.69 7.55 0.72
N ALA A 108 -9.71 7.01 1.45
CA ALA A 108 -9.91 5.80 2.24
C ALA A 108 -10.90 6.03 3.38
N ARG A 109 -10.85 7.18 4.04
CA ARG A 109 -11.81 7.59 5.09
C ARG A 109 -13.22 7.80 4.53
N ALA A 110 -13.35 8.47 3.38
CA ALA A 110 -14.62 8.66 2.70
C ALA A 110 -15.26 7.32 2.32
N ARG A 111 -14.47 6.39 1.74
CA ARG A 111 -14.94 5.03 1.45
C ARG A 111 -15.39 4.28 2.70
N ALA A 112 -14.62 4.35 3.79
CA ALA A 112 -14.99 3.70 5.05
C ALA A 112 -16.31 4.26 5.62
N ASN A 113 -16.51 5.57 5.58
CA ASN A 113 -17.74 6.21 6.04
C ASN A 113 -18.96 5.84 5.17
N LEU A 114 -18.78 5.80 3.84
CA LEU A 114 -19.84 5.36 2.92
C LEU A 114 -20.23 3.90 3.19
N LEU A 115 -19.26 2.99 3.33
CA LEU A 115 -19.53 1.59 3.64
C LEU A 115 -20.24 1.42 4.99
N SER A 116 -19.88 2.22 6.00
CA SER A 116 -20.57 2.21 7.29
C SER A 116 -22.02 2.68 7.17
N THR A 117 -22.27 3.71 6.36
CA THR A 117 -23.62 4.27 6.14
C THR A 117 -24.48 3.28 5.37
N VAL A 118 -23.97 2.76 4.25
CA VAL A 118 -24.66 1.74 3.44
C VAL A 118 -24.98 0.50 4.27
N ARG A 119 -24.05 0.04 5.11
CA ARG A 119 -24.31 -1.11 5.99
C ARG A 119 -25.42 -0.80 7.00
N SER A 120 -25.40 0.38 7.60
CA SER A 120 -26.48 0.82 8.50
C SER A 120 -27.83 0.89 7.80
N ASP A 121 -27.87 1.38 6.55
CA ASP A 121 -29.11 1.48 5.77
C ASP A 121 -29.63 0.09 5.36
N ILE A 122 -28.75 -0.85 5.02
CA ILE A 122 -29.07 -2.25 4.74
C ILE A 122 -29.62 -2.92 6.01
N ASP A 123 -28.95 -2.77 7.14
CA ASP A 123 -29.39 -3.33 8.42
C ASP A 123 -30.76 -2.72 8.86
N ALA A 124 -30.96 -1.42 8.62
CA ALA A 124 -32.24 -0.75 8.86
C ALA A 124 -33.35 -1.23 7.91
N TYR A 125 -33.04 -1.44 6.64
CA TYR A 125 -33.98 -2.00 5.66
C TYR A 125 -34.39 -3.42 6.04
N HIS A 126 -33.43 -4.28 6.38
CA HIS A 126 -33.71 -5.65 6.82
C HIS A 126 -34.53 -5.69 8.11
N SER A 127 -34.24 -4.80 9.07
CA SER A 127 -35.02 -4.74 10.32
C SER A 127 -36.45 -4.21 10.12
N ASN A 128 -36.65 -3.26 9.18
CA ASN A 128 -37.98 -2.76 8.82
C ASN A 128 -38.77 -3.72 7.92
N ASN A 129 -38.10 -4.63 7.21
CA ASN A 129 -38.73 -5.59 6.29
C ASN A 129 -38.26 -7.04 6.55
N PRO A 130 -38.62 -7.66 7.70
CA PRO A 130 -38.09 -8.96 8.11
C PRO A 130 -38.38 -10.10 7.11
N ALA A 131 -39.57 -10.10 6.50
CA ALA A 131 -39.95 -11.13 5.52
C ALA A 131 -39.12 -11.04 4.23
N ALA A 132 -38.76 -9.82 3.79
CA ALA A 132 -37.88 -9.64 2.64
C ALA A 132 -36.43 -10.03 2.97
N ALA A 133 -35.98 -9.70 4.18
CA ALA A 133 -34.67 -10.10 4.69
C ALA A 133 -34.52 -11.63 4.76
N GLU A 134 -35.54 -12.33 5.27
CA GLU A 134 -35.57 -13.79 5.32
C GLU A 134 -35.53 -14.41 3.92
N ALA A 135 -36.32 -13.90 2.97
CA ALA A 135 -36.31 -14.38 1.60
C ALA A 135 -34.94 -14.21 0.92
N GLU A 136 -34.28 -13.06 1.13
CA GLU A 136 -32.95 -12.81 0.59
C GLU A 136 -31.88 -13.73 1.22
N TYR A 137 -31.95 -13.93 2.53
CA TYR A 137 -31.11 -14.89 3.24
C TYR A 137 -31.28 -16.32 2.71
N MET A 138 -32.52 -16.77 2.49
CA MET A 138 -32.80 -18.11 1.94
C MET A 138 -32.27 -18.27 0.51
N LEU A 139 -32.35 -17.23 -0.32
CA LEU A 139 -31.78 -17.25 -1.68
C LEU A 139 -30.26 -17.32 -1.65
N ASP A 140 -29.60 -16.60 -0.74
CA ASP A 140 -28.15 -16.67 -0.58
C ASP A 140 -27.70 -18.04 -0.06
N GLU A 141 -28.43 -18.60 0.90
CA GLU A 141 -28.16 -19.95 1.40
C GLU A 141 -28.26 -21.01 0.30
N ARG A 142 -29.25 -20.87 -0.59
CA ARG A 142 -29.35 -21.74 -1.77
C ARG A 142 -28.11 -21.64 -2.67
N ARG A 143 -27.60 -20.44 -2.95
CA ARG A 143 -26.36 -20.27 -3.75
C ARG A 143 -25.16 -20.89 -3.06
N ARG A 144 -25.05 -20.77 -1.74
CA ARG A 144 -23.98 -21.40 -0.95
C ARG A 144 -24.04 -22.92 -1.05
N ILE A 145 -25.23 -23.50 -0.94
CA ILE A 145 -25.45 -24.95 -1.12
C ILE A 145 -25.08 -25.38 -2.54
N ASP A 146 -25.55 -24.66 -3.57
CA ASP A 146 -25.25 -24.99 -4.97
C ASP A 146 -23.74 -24.94 -5.25
N ASN A 147 -23.04 -23.92 -4.74
CA ASN A 147 -21.58 -23.83 -4.84
C ASN A 147 -20.86 -24.96 -4.10
N SER A 148 -21.33 -25.34 -2.92
CA SER A 148 -20.79 -26.47 -2.16
C SER A 148 -20.99 -27.80 -2.90
N ASN A 149 -22.15 -27.99 -3.53
CA ASN A 149 -22.44 -29.19 -4.32
C ASN A 149 -21.52 -29.28 -5.55
N ASN A 150 -21.35 -28.18 -6.29
CA ASN A 150 -20.43 -28.12 -7.42
C ASN A 150 -18.98 -28.44 -7.01
N MET A 151 -18.56 -27.99 -5.83
CA MET A 151 -17.24 -28.33 -5.28
C MET A 151 -17.13 -29.81 -4.96
N ALA A 152 -18.15 -30.41 -4.33
CA ALA A 152 -18.19 -31.84 -4.05
C ALA A 152 -18.11 -32.67 -5.34
N ASP A 153 -18.86 -32.28 -6.36
CA ASP A 153 -18.86 -32.93 -7.68
C ASP A 153 -17.48 -32.82 -8.36
N SER A 154 -16.82 -31.65 -8.26
CA SER A 154 -15.46 -31.48 -8.76
C SER A 154 -14.47 -32.40 -8.05
N VAL A 155 -14.56 -32.52 -6.72
CA VAL A 155 -13.69 -33.41 -5.93
C VAL A 155 -13.96 -34.88 -6.27
N LEU A 156 -15.24 -35.27 -6.42
CA LEU A 156 -15.62 -36.61 -6.86
C LEU A 156 -15.07 -36.93 -8.26
N SER A 157 -15.24 -36.01 -9.21
CA SER A 157 -14.70 -36.15 -10.57
C SER A 157 -13.18 -36.33 -10.56
N GLN A 158 -12.46 -35.53 -9.77
CA GLN A 158 -11.01 -35.67 -9.59
C GLN A 158 -10.65 -37.03 -8.98
N ALA A 159 -11.39 -37.49 -7.97
CA ALA A 159 -11.15 -38.79 -7.34
C ALA A 159 -11.36 -39.96 -8.33
N TYR A 160 -12.38 -39.89 -9.18
CA TYR A 160 -12.61 -40.88 -10.24
C TYR A 160 -11.47 -40.87 -11.27
N ALA A 161 -11.04 -39.70 -11.74
CA ALA A 161 -9.93 -39.58 -12.68
C ALA A 161 -8.60 -40.12 -12.09
N VAL A 162 -8.35 -39.88 -10.80
CA VAL A 162 -7.19 -40.43 -10.09
C VAL A 162 -7.29 -41.96 -9.96
N ASN A 163 -8.47 -42.50 -9.67
CA ASN A 163 -8.69 -43.94 -9.60
C ASN A 163 -8.42 -44.62 -10.95
N GLU A 164 -8.94 -44.06 -12.04
CA GLU A 164 -8.68 -44.52 -13.40
C GLU A 164 -7.18 -44.45 -13.74
N SER A 165 -6.52 -43.33 -13.40
CA SER A 165 -5.07 -43.18 -13.56
C SER A 165 -4.29 -44.25 -12.80
N PHE A 166 -4.67 -44.62 -11.57
CA PHE A 166 -4.03 -45.72 -10.85
C PHE A 166 -4.24 -47.08 -11.53
N GLY A 167 -5.40 -47.31 -12.15
CA GLY A 167 -5.66 -48.50 -12.96
C GLY A 167 -4.70 -48.59 -14.16
N VAL A 168 -4.58 -47.51 -14.93
CA VAL A 168 -3.66 -47.43 -16.08
C VAL A 168 -2.20 -47.59 -15.63
N GLN A 169 -1.80 -46.95 -14.53
CA GLN A 169 -0.45 -47.10 -13.97
C GLN A 169 -0.16 -48.56 -13.55
N ARG A 170 -1.13 -49.26 -12.97
CA ARG A 170 -0.98 -50.68 -12.58
C ARG A 170 -0.77 -51.58 -13.79
N GLU A 171 -1.50 -51.33 -14.88
CA GLU A 171 -1.32 -52.07 -16.14
C GLU A 171 0.06 -51.80 -16.75
N MET A 172 0.49 -50.54 -16.77
CA MET A 172 1.83 -50.17 -17.22
C MET A 172 2.92 -50.87 -16.40
N LEU A 173 2.82 -50.87 -15.07
CA LEU A 173 3.77 -51.56 -14.18
C LEU A 173 3.76 -53.08 -14.42
N ALA A 174 2.60 -53.69 -14.63
CA ALA A 174 2.51 -55.11 -14.98
C ALA A 174 3.16 -55.42 -16.34
N ASN A 175 3.01 -54.53 -17.33
CA ASN A 175 3.65 -54.64 -18.64
C ASN A 175 5.17 -54.48 -18.54
N VAL A 176 5.65 -53.54 -17.74
CA VAL A 176 7.08 -53.36 -17.44
C VAL A 176 7.63 -54.61 -16.73
N ASN A 177 6.93 -55.13 -15.72
CA ASN A 177 7.36 -56.33 -15.02
C ASN A 177 7.42 -57.55 -15.95
N ARG A 178 6.42 -57.75 -16.84
CA ARG A 178 6.46 -58.82 -17.86
C ARG A 178 7.66 -58.68 -18.81
N ARG A 179 8.01 -57.45 -19.21
CA ARG A 179 9.19 -57.21 -20.07
C ARG A 179 10.51 -57.46 -19.35
N ILE A 180 10.61 -57.11 -18.07
CA ILE A 180 11.81 -57.33 -17.27
C ILE A 180 12.00 -58.83 -17.01
N VAL A 181 10.94 -59.54 -16.63
CA VAL A 181 10.98 -60.99 -16.36
C VAL A 181 11.19 -61.80 -17.65
N GLY A 182 10.67 -61.35 -18.79
CA GLY A 182 10.89 -62.01 -20.09
C GLY A 182 12.23 -61.68 -20.77
N ALA A 183 13.04 -60.79 -20.19
CA ALA A 183 14.38 -60.42 -20.68
C ALA A 183 15.52 -61.01 -19.84
N ALA A 184 15.20 -61.83 -18.84
CA ALA A 184 16.13 -62.64 -18.05
C ALA A 184 16.02 -64.11 -18.49
#